data_AF-A0A1W9TT42-F1
#
_entry.id   AF-A0A1W9TT42-F1
#
_cell.length_a   1.000
_cell.length_b   1.000
_cell.length_c   1.000
_cell.angle_alpha   90.00
_cell.angle_beta   90.00
_cell.angle_gamma   90.00
#
_symmetry.space_group_name_H-M   'P 1'
#
loop_
_entity.id
_entity.type
_entity.pdbx_description
1 polymer ?
#
loop_
_entity_poly.entity_id
_entity_poly.type
_entity_poly.pdbx_seq_one_letter_code
_entity_poly.pdbx_strand_id
1 'polypeptide(L)'
;MKLYIEKPAFLINLFIATVLITGCGNRACESPVFGFRIINSYPHDTLAFTEGLSLYDGCIVEGTGIPGYSSLRKYRLKTGDMIDFYSVSNRYFAEGITIFNKKVAQITEDANIGFIYDLNDFNLVDSFEYNSRGWGITWDGKDLIMSDGSEKLYFIDTINFDIHKTLEVSCCDTAVKKLNEMEYVNGEIYANIWPGSLIACISPTDGRVNRWIDLEGIFDPEEISDESLSELKRLKMSIPEKKEACPNGIAYDPINDRLFVTGKLWPRIFEIEITDNVIPDSK
;
A
#
# COMPACT_ATOMS: atom_id res chain seq x y z
N MET A 1 -7.99 -25.79 84.78
CA MET A 1 -7.70 -26.12 83.37
C MET A 1 -8.89 -25.63 82.54
N LYS A 2 -8.60 -24.64 81.66
CA LYS A 2 -9.45 -23.83 80.77
C LYS A 2 -10.99 -23.90 80.88
N LEU A 3 -11.56 -22.77 81.32
CA LEU A 3 -12.96 -22.36 81.21
C LEU A 3 -13.31 -21.95 79.77
N TYR A 4 -14.50 -22.39 79.34
CA TYR A 4 -15.22 -21.92 78.15
C TYR A 4 -15.71 -20.49 78.36
N ILE A 5 -15.53 -19.62 77.35
CA ILE A 5 -16.30 -18.39 77.18
C ILE A 5 -16.68 -18.29 75.70
N GLU A 6 -17.98 -18.42 75.44
CA GLU A 6 -18.64 -18.13 74.17
C GLU A 6 -18.51 -16.64 73.84
N LYS A 7 -18.17 -16.31 72.59
CA LYS A 7 -18.24 -14.92 72.08
C LYS A 7 -19.59 -14.71 71.40
N PRO A 8 -20.32 -13.61 71.69
CA PRO A 8 -21.55 -13.30 71.00
C PRO A 8 -21.28 -12.81 69.57
N ALA A 9 -22.15 -13.22 68.66
CA ALA A 9 -22.22 -12.79 67.27
C ALA A 9 -22.53 -11.29 67.17
N PHE A 10 -21.64 -10.54 66.51
CA PHE A 10 -21.94 -9.21 65.99
C PHE A 10 -22.22 -9.33 64.48
N LEU A 11 -23.50 -9.23 64.12
CA LEU A 11 -23.95 -9.00 62.75
C LEU A 11 -23.57 -7.56 62.35
N ILE A 12 -22.47 -7.42 61.61
CA ILE A 12 -22.12 -6.17 60.93
C ILE A 12 -22.84 -6.20 59.58
N ASN A 13 -23.96 -5.47 59.48
CA ASN A 13 -24.57 -5.11 58.20
C ASN A 13 -23.64 -4.12 57.50
N LEU A 14 -22.70 -4.62 56.69
CA LEU A 14 -21.92 -3.80 55.79
C LEU A 14 -22.66 -3.71 54.45
N PHE A 15 -23.35 -2.60 54.25
CA PHE A 15 -23.83 -2.17 52.94
C PHE A 15 -22.60 -1.95 52.05
N ILE A 16 -22.24 -2.95 51.25
CA ILE A 16 -21.29 -2.74 50.14
C ILE A 16 -22.08 -2.01 49.06
N ALA A 17 -21.88 -0.70 49.00
CA ALA A 17 -22.30 0.09 47.86
C ALA A 17 -21.57 -0.45 46.62
N THR A 18 -22.33 -1.04 45.71
CA THR A 18 -21.88 -1.40 44.37
C THR A 18 -21.46 -0.12 43.67
N VAL A 19 -20.17 0.20 43.68
CA VAL A 19 -19.63 1.20 42.75
C VAL A 19 -19.61 0.53 41.39
N LEU A 20 -20.69 0.75 40.62
CA LEU A 20 -20.66 0.65 39.18
C LEU A 20 -19.62 1.66 38.69
N ILE A 21 -18.37 1.20 38.51
CA ILE A 21 -17.44 1.90 37.64
C ILE A 21 -17.93 1.63 36.22
N THR A 22 -18.98 2.33 35.81
CA THR A 22 -19.26 2.59 34.38
C THR A 22 -18.22 3.60 33.93
N GLY A 23 -17.00 3.13 33.81
CA GLY A 23 -15.90 3.78 33.13
C GLY A 23 -15.53 2.93 31.94
N CYS A 24 -16.46 2.75 30.98
CA CYS A 24 -16.04 2.66 29.59
C CYS A 24 -15.44 4.03 29.26
N GLY A 25 -14.19 4.23 29.69
CA GLY A 25 -13.34 5.16 28.98
C GLY A 25 -13.31 4.64 27.56
N ASN A 26 -13.96 5.35 26.63
CA ASN A 26 -13.54 5.35 25.25
C ASN A 26 -12.04 5.67 25.27
N ARG A 27 -11.19 4.65 25.38
CA ARG A 27 -9.92 4.72 24.70
C ARG A 27 -10.36 4.76 23.25
N ALA A 28 -10.40 5.95 22.68
CA ALA A 28 -10.32 6.11 21.25
C ALA A 28 -9.08 5.33 20.87
N CYS A 29 -9.29 4.11 20.37
CA CYS A 29 -8.26 3.43 19.61
C CYS A 29 -8.12 4.37 18.41
N GLU A 30 -7.05 5.13 18.36
CA GLU A 30 -6.60 5.80 17.15
C GLU A 30 -5.28 5.14 16.82
N SER A 31 -5.20 4.49 15.66
CA SER A 31 -3.92 3.99 15.19
C SER A 31 -3.01 5.19 14.98
N PRO A 32 -1.78 5.17 15.53
CA PRO A 32 -0.87 6.31 15.46
C PRO A 32 -0.57 6.70 14.01
N VAL A 33 -0.41 8.00 13.79
CA VAL A 33 0.01 8.57 12.50
C VAL A 33 1.45 9.02 12.63
N PHE A 34 2.29 8.56 11.70
CA PHE A 34 3.70 8.92 11.60
C PHE A 34 3.92 9.81 10.38
N GLY A 35 4.88 10.71 10.44
CA GLY A 35 5.35 11.43 9.26
C GLY A 35 6.54 10.72 8.62
N PHE A 36 7.25 11.47 7.78
CA PHE A 36 8.42 10.97 7.07
C PHE A 36 9.53 12.02 7.02
N ARG A 37 10.74 11.56 6.70
CA ARG A 37 11.87 12.39 6.32
C ARG A 37 12.43 11.89 5.00
N ILE A 38 12.62 12.79 4.03
CA ILE A 38 13.27 12.46 2.77
C ILE A 38 14.77 12.26 3.03
N ILE A 39 15.29 11.10 2.65
CA ILE A 39 16.70 10.74 2.73
C ILE A 39 17.40 11.01 1.39
N ASN A 40 16.78 10.57 0.29
CA ASN A 40 17.27 10.80 -1.07
C ASN A 40 16.09 11.06 -2.02
N SER A 41 16.39 11.64 -3.17
CA SER A 41 15.45 11.73 -4.30
C SER A 41 16.13 11.26 -5.58
N TYR A 42 15.37 10.59 -6.43
CA TYR A 42 15.81 9.96 -7.67
C TYR A 42 14.90 10.39 -8.82
N PRO A 43 15.39 10.44 -10.07
CA PRO A 43 14.56 10.83 -11.21
C PRO A 43 13.43 9.82 -11.45
N HIS A 44 12.26 10.34 -11.85
CA HIS A 44 11.10 9.57 -12.26
C HIS A 44 10.50 10.15 -13.54
N ASP A 45 9.90 9.31 -14.37
CA ASP A 45 9.28 9.74 -15.63
C ASP A 45 7.97 10.49 -15.34
N THR A 46 7.89 11.75 -15.76
CA THR A 46 6.70 12.60 -15.56
C THR A 46 5.51 12.19 -16.44
N LEU A 47 5.69 11.21 -17.33
CA LEU A 47 4.61 10.58 -18.11
C LEU A 47 4.19 9.22 -17.53
N ALA A 48 4.84 8.74 -16.46
CA ALA A 48 4.47 7.49 -15.81
C ALA A 48 3.28 7.71 -14.86
N PHE A 49 2.12 7.15 -15.24
CA PHE A 49 0.99 7.02 -14.32
C PHE A 49 1.17 5.73 -13.51
N THR A 50 1.98 5.82 -12.45
CA THR A 50 2.39 4.67 -11.64
C THR A 50 1.20 3.98 -10.99
N GLU A 51 1.07 2.67 -11.23
CA GLU A 51 0.07 1.80 -10.60
C GLU A 51 0.68 0.64 -9.80
N GLY A 52 1.99 0.39 -9.95
CA GLY A 52 2.72 -0.57 -9.12
C GLY A 52 4.21 -0.31 -9.16
N LEU A 53 4.89 -0.48 -8.03
CA LEU A 53 6.32 -0.23 -7.89
C LEU A 53 7.00 -1.40 -7.16
N SER A 54 8.18 -1.80 -7.60
CA SER A 54 9.00 -2.78 -6.88
C SER A 54 10.47 -2.49 -7.10
N LEU A 55 11.30 -2.82 -6.10
CA LEU A 55 12.75 -2.69 -6.20
C LEU A 55 13.41 -4.07 -6.34
N TYR A 56 14.32 -4.19 -7.30
CA TYR A 56 15.14 -5.39 -7.49
C TYR A 56 16.53 -5.04 -7.97
N ASP A 57 17.55 -5.40 -7.18
CA ASP A 57 18.96 -5.26 -7.53
C ASP A 57 19.35 -3.82 -7.98
N GLY A 58 18.85 -2.82 -7.25
CA GLY A 58 19.07 -1.40 -7.55
C GLY A 58 18.32 -0.87 -8.79
N CYS A 59 17.45 -1.68 -9.37
CA CYS A 59 16.53 -1.30 -10.43
C CYS A 59 15.10 -1.18 -9.88
N ILE A 60 14.35 -0.24 -10.45
CA ILE A 60 12.90 -0.20 -10.29
C ILE A 60 12.27 -1.07 -11.36
N VAL A 61 11.27 -1.83 -10.96
CA VAL A 61 10.27 -2.43 -11.85
C VAL A 61 8.97 -1.70 -11.58
N GLU A 62 8.30 -1.25 -12.64
CA GLU A 62 7.14 -0.36 -12.53
C GLU A 62 6.04 -0.75 -13.50
N GLY A 63 4.80 -0.83 -13.01
CA GLY A 63 3.59 -0.90 -13.80
C GLY A 63 2.99 0.50 -13.96
N THR A 64 2.65 0.88 -15.19
CA THR A 64 1.96 2.16 -15.45
C THR A 64 0.61 1.94 -16.08
N GLY A 65 -0.42 2.60 -15.56
CA GLY A 65 -1.81 2.52 -16.01
C GLY A 65 -2.20 3.70 -16.88
N ILE A 66 -2.24 3.47 -18.19
CA ILE A 66 -2.74 4.47 -19.15
C ILE A 66 -3.66 3.76 -20.13
N PRO A 67 -4.88 4.26 -20.40
CA PRO A 67 -5.77 3.63 -21.37
C PRO A 67 -5.10 3.59 -22.75
N GLY A 68 -4.82 2.38 -23.25
CA GLY A 68 -4.15 2.16 -24.53
C GLY A 68 -2.62 2.26 -24.54
N TYR A 69 -1.99 2.70 -23.44
CA TYR A 69 -0.52 2.85 -23.33
C TYR A 69 0.04 2.30 -22.01
N SER A 70 -0.68 1.38 -21.37
CA SER A 70 -0.19 0.72 -20.15
C SER A 70 1.11 -0.04 -20.43
N SER A 71 2.00 -0.11 -19.45
CA SER A 71 3.32 -0.71 -19.65
C SER A 71 3.88 -1.34 -18.39
N LEU A 72 4.86 -2.23 -18.59
CA LEU A 72 5.74 -2.76 -17.56
C LEU A 72 7.16 -2.31 -17.89
N ARG A 73 7.86 -1.70 -16.93
CA ARG A 73 9.13 -1.01 -17.14
C ARG A 73 10.16 -1.51 -16.14
N LYS A 74 11.42 -1.56 -16.56
CA LYS A 74 12.58 -1.80 -15.68
C LYS A 74 13.63 -0.74 -15.95
N TYR A 75 14.06 -0.03 -14.92
CA TYR A 75 15.05 1.04 -15.08
C TYR A 75 15.95 1.18 -13.86
N ARG A 76 17.10 1.84 -14.04
CA ARG A 76 18.05 2.08 -12.94
C ARG A 76 17.52 3.16 -12.01
N LEU A 77 17.35 2.87 -10.72
CA LEU A 77 16.87 3.83 -9.73
C LEU A 77 17.67 5.15 -9.76
N LYS A 78 19.01 5.04 -9.80
CA LYS A 78 19.89 6.23 -9.67
C LYS A 78 19.84 7.19 -10.86
N THR A 79 19.57 6.69 -12.06
CA THR A 79 19.72 7.48 -13.29
C THR A 79 18.42 7.64 -14.06
N GLY A 80 17.42 6.77 -13.83
CA GLY A 80 16.22 6.67 -14.65
C GLY A 80 16.47 5.96 -15.99
N ASP A 81 17.67 5.42 -16.22
CA ASP A 81 18.00 4.77 -17.50
C ASP A 81 17.17 3.50 -17.67
N MET A 82 16.38 3.46 -18.74
CA MET A 82 15.57 2.30 -19.11
C MET A 82 16.46 1.10 -19.43
N ILE A 83 16.13 -0.04 -18.84
CA ILE A 83 16.76 -1.34 -19.08
C ILE A 83 15.84 -2.20 -19.94
N ASP A 84 14.55 -2.25 -19.61
CA ASP A 84 13.56 -3.04 -20.34
C ASP A 84 12.19 -2.35 -20.32
N PHE A 85 11.42 -2.57 -21.37
CA PHE A 85 10.11 -1.95 -21.56
C PHE A 85 9.20 -2.92 -22.32
N TYR A 86 8.06 -3.24 -21.70
CA TYR A 86 7.01 -4.03 -22.30
C TYR A 86 5.73 -3.20 -22.42
N SER A 87 5.24 -3.04 -23.65
CA SER A 87 3.95 -2.40 -23.91
C SER A 87 2.83 -3.41 -23.66
N VAL A 88 2.00 -3.15 -22.66
CA VAL A 88 0.80 -3.98 -22.42
C VAL A 88 -0.18 -3.75 -23.57
N SER A 89 -0.91 -4.81 -23.96
CA SER A 89 -1.92 -4.71 -25.03
C SER A 89 -2.94 -3.62 -24.69
N ASN A 90 -3.28 -2.78 -25.68
CA ASN A 90 -4.18 -1.64 -25.54
C ASN A 90 -5.61 -1.98 -25.08
N ARG A 91 -5.98 -3.26 -25.06
CA ARG A 91 -7.25 -3.76 -24.52
C ARG A 91 -7.28 -3.79 -22.98
N TYR A 92 -6.12 -3.64 -22.33
CA TYR A 92 -5.98 -3.73 -20.88
C TYR A 92 -5.53 -2.38 -20.32
N PHE A 93 -6.14 -2.00 -19.20
CA PHE A 93 -5.58 -1.01 -18.27
C PHE A 93 -4.80 -1.79 -17.22
N ALA A 94 -3.47 -1.67 -17.26
CA ALA A 94 -2.60 -2.39 -16.34
C ALA A 94 -2.45 -1.61 -15.04
N GLU A 95 -2.38 -2.35 -13.93
CA GLU A 95 -2.41 -1.82 -12.57
C GLU A 95 -1.16 -2.32 -11.82
N GLY A 96 -1.31 -2.67 -10.54
CA GLY A 96 -0.26 -3.14 -9.65
C GLY A 96 0.65 -4.21 -10.25
N ILE A 97 1.93 -4.12 -9.86
CA ILE A 97 2.93 -5.15 -10.11
C ILE A 97 3.58 -5.58 -8.81
N THR A 98 4.12 -6.80 -8.79
CA THR A 98 5.05 -7.22 -7.75
C THR A 98 6.04 -8.24 -8.28
N ILE A 99 7.21 -8.28 -7.68
CA ILE A 99 8.25 -9.26 -8.00
C ILE A 99 8.13 -10.44 -7.05
N PHE A 100 8.04 -11.65 -7.61
CA PHE A 100 7.99 -12.89 -6.83
C PHE A 100 8.73 -13.99 -7.58
N ASN A 101 9.55 -14.80 -6.90
CA ASN A 101 10.22 -15.96 -7.50
C ASN A 101 10.91 -15.70 -8.86
N LYS A 102 11.57 -14.54 -9.03
CA LYS A 102 12.19 -14.05 -10.29
C LYS A 102 11.22 -13.85 -11.45
N LYS A 103 9.95 -13.64 -11.14
CA LYS A 103 8.88 -13.26 -12.08
C LYS A 103 8.29 -11.92 -11.65
N VAL A 104 7.52 -11.32 -12.54
CA VAL A 104 6.69 -10.15 -12.25
C VAL A 104 5.24 -10.55 -12.44
N ALA A 105 4.41 -10.38 -11.42
CA ALA A 105 2.96 -10.40 -11.58
C ALA A 105 2.51 -8.98 -11.92
N GLN A 106 1.63 -8.81 -12.91
CA GLN A 106 0.95 -7.56 -13.21
C GLN A 106 -0.55 -7.81 -13.35
N ILE A 107 -1.36 -7.03 -12.64
CA ILE A 107 -2.82 -7.15 -12.68
C ILE A 107 -3.44 -6.07 -13.57
N THR A 108 -4.73 -6.21 -13.84
CA THR A 108 -5.54 -5.28 -14.63
C THR A 108 -6.75 -4.79 -13.85
N GLU A 109 -7.21 -3.58 -14.14
CA GLU A 109 -8.30 -2.97 -13.36
C GLU A 109 -9.61 -3.75 -13.51
N ASP A 110 -10.14 -3.82 -14.73
CA ASP A 110 -11.49 -4.33 -15.01
C ASP A 110 -11.50 -5.60 -15.89
N ALA A 111 -10.35 -6.06 -16.35
CA ALA A 111 -10.27 -7.22 -17.24
C ALA A 111 -10.20 -8.57 -16.50
N ASN A 112 -10.19 -8.55 -15.16
CA ASN A 112 -10.24 -9.74 -14.31
C ASN A 112 -9.11 -10.76 -14.59
N ILE A 113 -7.96 -10.26 -15.07
CA ILE A 113 -6.82 -11.08 -15.49
C ILE A 113 -5.50 -10.47 -15.01
N GLY A 114 -4.61 -11.34 -14.53
CA GLY A 114 -3.24 -11.03 -14.20
C GLY A 114 -2.27 -11.76 -15.13
N PHE A 115 -1.14 -11.14 -15.41
CA PHE A 115 -0.09 -11.66 -16.26
C PHE A 115 1.16 -11.93 -15.44
N ILE A 116 1.86 -13.01 -15.77
CA ILE A 116 3.13 -13.39 -15.16
C ILE A 116 4.22 -13.26 -16.22
N TYR A 117 5.22 -12.43 -15.95
CA TYR A 117 6.36 -12.20 -16.85
C TYR A 117 7.65 -12.72 -16.23
N ASP A 118 8.62 -13.12 -17.05
CA ASP A 118 10.00 -13.32 -16.58
C ASP A 118 10.63 -11.97 -16.24
N LEU A 119 11.30 -11.86 -15.09
CA LEU A 119 11.89 -10.60 -14.61
C LEU A 119 13.10 -10.13 -15.44
N ASN A 120 13.72 -11.02 -16.22
CA ASN A 120 14.93 -10.70 -16.97
C ASN A 120 14.62 -10.02 -18.31
N ASP A 121 13.55 -10.43 -18.99
CA ASP A 121 13.24 -10.02 -20.37
C ASP A 121 11.76 -9.70 -20.61
N PHE A 122 10.93 -9.73 -19.57
CA PHE A 122 9.48 -9.49 -19.62
C PHE A 122 8.71 -10.39 -20.60
N ASN A 123 9.25 -11.56 -20.96
CA ASN A 123 8.48 -12.55 -21.71
C ASN A 123 7.30 -13.05 -20.87
N LEU A 124 6.12 -13.13 -21.49
CA LEU A 124 4.93 -13.68 -20.83
C LEU A 124 5.14 -15.18 -20.56
N VAL A 125 5.06 -15.55 -19.29
CA VAL A 125 5.21 -16.92 -18.80
C VAL A 125 3.85 -17.57 -18.58
N ASP A 126 2.92 -16.85 -17.97
CA ASP A 126 1.60 -17.37 -17.60
C ASP A 126 0.57 -16.24 -17.43
N SER A 127 -0.68 -16.62 -17.17
CA SER A 127 -1.76 -15.70 -16.78
C SER A 127 -2.71 -16.37 -15.81
N PHE A 128 -3.37 -15.57 -14.97
CA PHE A 128 -4.37 -16.05 -14.01
C PHE A 128 -5.60 -15.14 -14.01
N GLU A 129 -6.75 -15.69 -13.66
CA GLU A 129 -8.01 -14.95 -13.60
C GLU A 129 -8.43 -14.70 -12.14
N TYR A 130 -9.13 -13.60 -11.89
CA TYR A 130 -9.69 -13.28 -10.58
C TYR A 130 -11.04 -12.57 -10.72
N ASN A 131 -11.96 -12.81 -9.78
CA ASN A 131 -13.35 -12.33 -9.87
C ASN A 131 -13.58 -11.01 -9.11
N SER A 132 -12.68 -10.03 -9.25
CA SER A 132 -12.75 -8.69 -8.65
C SER A 132 -12.08 -7.65 -9.55
N ARG A 133 -12.16 -6.36 -9.22
CA ARG A 133 -11.20 -5.40 -9.80
C ARG A 133 -9.78 -5.73 -9.31
N GLY A 134 -8.76 -5.18 -9.95
CA GLY A 134 -7.37 -5.30 -9.50
C GLY A 134 -6.71 -3.93 -9.40
N TRP A 135 -6.22 -3.54 -8.22
CA TRP A 135 -5.58 -2.24 -7.96
C TRP A 135 -4.09 -2.44 -7.61
N GLY A 136 -3.76 -2.72 -6.36
CA GLY A 136 -2.39 -3.06 -5.94
C GLY A 136 -2.15 -4.56 -5.84
N ILE A 137 -0.89 -4.97 -5.92
CA ILE A 137 -0.45 -6.34 -5.64
C ILE A 137 0.93 -6.33 -4.99
N THR A 138 1.16 -7.18 -3.99
CA THR A 138 2.48 -7.40 -3.38
C THR A 138 2.70 -8.89 -3.09
N TRP A 139 3.85 -9.27 -2.52
CA TRP A 139 4.20 -10.65 -2.21
C TRP A 139 4.80 -10.76 -0.81
N ASP A 140 4.25 -11.63 0.04
CA ASP A 140 4.72 -11.82 1.42
C ASP A 140 5.84 -12.86 1.57
N GLY A 141 6.38 -13.35 0.45
CA GLY A 141 7.31 -14.49 0.41
C GLY A 141 6.63 -15.84 0.22
N LYS A 142 5.30 -15.90 0.29
CA LYS A 142 4.49 -17.10 0.11
C LYS A 142 3.34 -16.88 -0.88
N ASP A 143 2.43 -15.96 -0.55
CA ASP A 143 1.23 -15.63 -1.30
C ASP A 143 1.39 -14.27 -1.98
N LEU A 144 0.85 -14.14 -3.19
CA LEU A 144 0.56 -12.82 -3.75
C LEU A 144 -0.63 -12.24 -2.98
N ILE A 145 -0.61 -10.93 -2.72
CA ILE A 145 -1.65 -10.23 -1.98
C ILE A 145 -2.15 -9.09 -2.85
N MET A 146 -3.43 -9.12 -3.22
CA MET A 146 -4.05 -8.16 -4.14
C MET A 146 -5.11 -7.30 -3.44
N SER A 147 -5.18 -6.02 -3.77
CA SER A 147 -6.25 -5.10 -3.41
C SER A 147 -7.13 -4.81 -4.65
N ASP A 148 -8.37 -4.38 -4.41
CA ASP A 148 -9.34 -4.04 -5.47
C ASP A 148 -10.01 -2.67 -5.26
N GLY A 149 -9.46 -1.86 -4.35
CA GLY A 149 -10.03 -0.59 -3.91
C GLY A 149 -11.17 -0.70 -2.88
N SER A 150 -11.60 -1.90 -2.51
CA SER A 150 -12.47 -2.13 -1.34
C SER A 150 -11.65 -2.21 -0.05
N GLU A 151 -12.28 -2.66 1.04
CA GLU A 151 -11.62 -3.04 2.29
C GLU A 151 -10.97 -4.44 2.28
N LYS A 152 -11.04 -5.18 1.16
CA LYS A 152 -10.58 -6.56 1.09
C LYS A 152 -9.20 -6.68 0.47
N LEU A 153 -8.42 -7.60 1.04
CA LEU A 153 -7.17 -8.11 0.46
C LEU A 153 -7.34 -9.59 0.12
N TYR A 154 -6.91 -9.99 -1.06
CA TYR A 154 -7.03 -11.34 -1.60
C TYR A 154 -5.65 -12.00 -1.65
N PHE A 155 -5.51 -13.14 -0.97
CA PHE A 155 -4.30 -13.94 -0.94
C PHE A 155 -4.38 -15.02 -2.01
N ILE A 156 -3.47 -14.95 -2.95
CA ILE A 156 -3.39 -15.75 -4.18
C ILE A 156 -2.18 -16.67 -4.08
N ASP A 157 -2.39 -17.98 -4.19
CA ASP A 157 -1.31 -18.98 -4.15
C ASP A 157 -0.41 -18.85 -5.39
N THR A 158 0.91 -18.93 -5.20
CA THR A 158 1.88 -18.69 -6.28
C THR A 158 2.12 -19.90 -7.21
N ILE A 159 1.46 -21.02 -6.97
CA ILE A 159 1.56 -22.27 -7.74
C ILE A 159 0.35 -22.43 -8.66
N ASN A 160 -0.86 -22.29 -8.14
CA ASN A 160 -2.10 -22.47 -8.92
C ASN A 160 -2.87 -21.17 -9.17
N PHE A 161 -2.47 -20.06 -8.55
CA PHE A 161 -3.13 -18.75 -8.64
C PHE A 161 -4.59 -18.72 -8.13
N ASP A 162 -4.97 -19.69 -7.30
CA ASP A 162 -6.26 -19.67 -6.63
C ASP A 162 -6.25 -18.69 -5.45
N ILE A 163 -7.32 -17.90 -5.31
CA ILE A 163 -7.56 -17.11 -4.10
C ILE A 163 -7.99 -18.07 -2.98
N HIS A 164 -7.17 -18.21 -1.94
CA HIS A 164 -7.44 -19.13 -0.82
C HIS A 164 -7.80 -18.42 0.49
N LYS A 165 -7.54 -17.11 0.58
CA LYS A 165 -7.88 -16.30 1.75
C LYS A 165 -8.30 -14.90 1.32
N THR A 166 -9.30 -14.35 2.02
CA THR A 166 -9.68 -12.94 1.96
C THR A 166 -9.55 -12.35 3.36
N LEU A 167 -8.96 -11.17 3.45
CA LEU A 167 -8.75 -10.43 4.70
C LEU A 167 -9.43 -9.06 4.59
N GLU A 168 -10.27 -8.70 5.57
CA GLU A 168 -10.88 -7.37 5.64
C GLU A 168 -10.01 -6.43 6.46
N VAL A 169 -9.74 -5.25 5.92
CA VAL A 169 -8.89 -4.23 6.54
C VAL A 169 -9.74 -3.28 7.36
N SER A 170 -9.33 -3.04 8.60
CA SER A 170 -10.03 -2.12 9.49
C SER A 170 -9.10 -1.32 10.38
N CYS A 171 -9.54 -0.12 10.73
CA CYS A 171 -8.95 0.72 11.76
C CYS A 171 -10.04 1.01 12.78
N CYS A 172 -9.84 0.57 14.02
CA CYS A 172 -10.74 0.90 15.13
C CYS A 172 -12.20 0.49 14.85
N ASP A 173 -12.36 -0.75 14.36
CA ASP A 173 -13.63 -1.38 13.98
C ASP A 173 -14.36 -0.70 12.80
N THR A 174 -13.68 0.21 12.08
CA THR A 174 -14.16 0.82 10.84
C THR A 174 -13.40 0.25 9.66
N ALA A 175 -14.11 -0.21 8.62
CA ALA A 175 -13.51 -0.70 7.39
C ALA A 175 -12.68 0.40 6.71
N VAL A 176 -11.45 0.07 6.33
CA VAL A 176 -10.57 0.96 5.56
C VAL A 176 -10.68 0.59 4.10
N LYS A 177 -11.18 1.51 3.28
CA LYS A 177 -11.41 1.30 1.84
C LYS A 177 -10.35 2.01 1.02
N LYS A 178 -10.42 1.82 -0.30
CA LYS A 178 -9.55 2.48 -1.28
C LYS A 178 -8.07 2.11 -1.12
N LEU A 179 -7.83 0.89 -0.68
CA LEU A 179 -6.52 0.25 -0.70
C LEU A 179 -6.08 0.18 -2.15
N ASN A 180 -5.01 0.89 -2.49
CA ASN A 180 -4.48 0.97 -3.84
C ASN A 180 -3.16 0.20 -3.93
N GLU A 181 -2.09 0.81 -4.43
CA GLU A 181 -0.77 0.20 -4.52
C GLU A 181 -0.26 -0.29 -3.16
N MET A 182 0.45 -1.42 -3.15
CA MET A 182 0.87 -2.10 -1.93
C MET A 182 2.30 -2.62 -1.98
N GLU A 183 2.94 -2.70 -0.82
CA GLU A 183 4.23 -3.34 -0.63
C GLU A 183 4.30 -4.14 0.68
N TYR A 184 4.97 -5.30 0.69
CA TYR A 184 5.19 -6.08 1.90
C TYR A 184 6.49 -5.66 2.59
N VAL A 185 6.36 -5.02 3.76
CA VAL A 185 7.47 -4.39 4.48
C VAL A 185 7.57 -4.99 5.88
N ASN A 186 8.65 -5.73 6.14
CA ASN A 186 8.97 -6.26 7.47
C ASN A 186 7.82 -6.96 8.21
N GLY A 187 7.00 -7.73 7.50
CA GLY A 187 5.89 -8.47 8.10
C GLY A 187 4.53 -7.77 8.05
N GLU A 188 4.47 -6.56 7.49
CA GLU A 188 3.25 -5.77 7.33
C GLU A 188 2.97 -5.48 5.85
N ILE A 189 1.70 -5.26 5.53
CA ILE A 189 1.28 -4.83 4.20
C ILE A 189 1.12 -3.32 4.25
N TYR A 190 1.95 -2.60 3.52
CA TYR A 190 1.82 -1.17 3.34
C TYR A 190 0.89 -0.95 2.14
N ALA A 191 -0.10 -0.07 2.26
CA ALA A 191 -1.04 0.21 1.19
C ALA A 191 -1.32 1.71 1.08
N ASN A 192 -1.14 2.29 -0.12
CA ASN A 192 -1.63 3.65 -0.40
C ASN A 192 -3.17 3.70 -0.27
N ILE A 193 -3.69 4.81 0.26
CA ILE A 193 -5.14 5.08 0.30
C ILE A 193 -5.51 6.11 -0.75
N TRP A 194 -6.36 5.73 -1.70
CA TRP A 194 -6.74 6.60 -2.82
C TRP A 194 -8.11 7.29 -2.63
N PRO A 195 -8.24 8.60 -2.93
CA PRO A 195 -7.17 9.58 -3.05
C PRO A 195 -6.69 10.02 -1.65
N GLY A 196 -5.44 10.49 -1.55
CA GLY A 196 -4.90 11.03 -0.32
C GLY A 196 -3.40 10.84 -0.20
N SER A 197 -2.87 11.19 0.97
CA SER A 197 -1.44 11.07 1.32
C SER A 197 -1.13 9.88 2.22
N LEU A 198 -2.14 9.14 2.68
CA LEU A 198 -1.97 8.13 3.70
C LEU A 198 -1.48 6.79 3.12
N ILE A 199 -0.58 6.15 3.85
CA ILE A 199 -0.26 4.73 3.72
C ILE A 199 -0.75 4.02 4.99
N ALA A 200 -1.57 3.00 4.82
CA ALA A 200 -1.95 2.09 5.91
C ALA A 200 -0.86 1.03 6.11
N CYS A 201 -0.38 0.84 7.34
CA CYS A 201 0.47 -0.30 7.70
C CYS A 201 -0.42 -1.39 8.34
N ILE A 202 -0.71 -2.43 7.56
CA ILE A 202 -1.75 -3.42 7.84
C ILE A 202 -1.11 -4.72 8.33
N SER A 203 -1.62 -5.26 9.43
CA SER A 203 -1.29 -6.60 9.91
C SER A 203 -1.86 -7.66 8.94
N PRO A 204 -1.04 -8.55 8.34
CA PRO A 204 -1.54 -9.61 7.45
C PRO A 204 -2.28 -10.72 8.21
N THR A 205 -2.20 -10.73 9.54
CA THR A 205 -2.80 -11.75 10.40
C THR A 205 -4.27 -11.50 10.68
N ASP A 206 -4.66 -10.24 10.91
CA ASP A 206 -6.01 -9.86 11.35
C ASP A 206 -6.57 -8.64 10.62
N GLY A 207 -5.83 -8.05 9.68
CA GLY A 207 -6.30 -6.92 8.86
C GLY A 207 -6.38 -5.60 9.61
N ARG A 208 -5.87 -5.53 10.85
CA ARG A 208 -5.86 -4.27 11.60
C ARG A 208 -4.79 -3.34 11.06
N VAL A 209 -5.15 -2.07 10.88
CA VAL A 209 -4.18 -1.00 10.63
C VAL A 209 -3.44 -0.69 11.92
N ASN A 210 -2.17 -1.06 12.00
CA ASN A 210 -1.33 -0.86 13.18
C ASN A 210 -0.91 0.61 13.32
N ARG A 211 -0.68 1.28 12.18
CA ARG A 211 -0.30 2.69 12.09
C ARG A 211 -0.56 3.24 10.70
N TRP A 212 -0.56 4.56 10.60
CA TRP A 212 -0.61 5.32 9.35
C TRP A 212 0.73 6.00 9.12
N ILE A 213 1.10 6.18 7.86
CA ILE A 213 2.16 7.10 7.44
C ILE A 213 1.50 8.18 6.61
N ASP A 214 1.70 9.44 6.97
CA ASP A 214 1.16 10.58 6.24
C ASP A 214 2.24 11.21 5.36
N LEU A 215 2.04 11.13 4.05
CA LEU A 215 2.92 11.71 3.04
C LEU A 215 2.53 13.16 2.66
N GLU A 216 1.69 13.83 3.44
CA GLU A 216 1.30 15.21 3.16
C GLU A 216 2.54 16.11 3.02
N GLY A 217 2.56 16.94 1.98
CA GLY A 217 3.68 17.83 1.68
C GLY A 217 4.91 17.18 1.06
N ILE A 218 4.92 15.87 0.77
CA ILE A 218 6.07 15.21 0.11
C ILE A 218 6.30 15.71 -1.32
N PHE A 219 5.23 16.08 -2.01
CA PHE A 219 5.23 16.52 -3.39
C PHE A 219 4.19 17.61 -3.61
N ASP A 220 4.59 18.69 -4.28
CA ASP A 220 3.68 19.73 -4.74
C ASP A 220 3.19 19.40 -6.16
N PRO A 221 1.88 19.18 -6.38
CA PRO A 221 1.33 18.94 -7.72
C PRO A 221 1.59 20.06 -8.72
N GLU A 222 1.98 21.27 -8.29
CA GLU A 222 2.42 22.33 -9.18
C GLU A 222 3.76 22.02 -9.88
N GLU A 223 4.57 21.09 -9.35
CA GLU A 223 5.79 20.61 -10.01
C GLU A 223 5.51 19.76 -11.27
N ILE A 224 4.26 19.33 -11.50
CA ILE A 224 3.88 18.65 -12.74
C ILE A 224 3.77 19.68 -13.87
N SER A 225 4.76 19.63 -14.78
CA SER A 225 4.85 20.54 -15.93
C SER A 225 3.62 20.52 -16.84
N ASP A 226 3.25 21.69 -17.36
CA ASP A 226 2.18 21.84 -18.35
C ASP A 226 2.51 21.06 -19.63
N GLU A 227 3.79 20.92 -19.98
CA GLU A 227 4.26 20.10 -21.09
C GLU A 227 3.89 18.62 -20.90
N SER A 228 4.15 18.05 -19.73
CA SER A 228 3.80 16.65 -19.42
C SER A 228 2.29 16.44 -19.51
N LEU A 229 1.50 17.36 -18.93
CA LEU A 229 0.05 17.33 -19.05
C LEU A 229 -0.40 17.48 -20.50
N SER A 230 0.24 18.32 -21.30
CA SER A 230 -0.10 18.50 -22.71
C SER A 230 0.15 17.23 -23.54
N GLU A 231 1.21 16.48 -23.22
CA GLU A 231 1.55 15.23 -23.91
C GLU A 231 0.53 14.13 -23.56
N LEU A 232 0.15 14.00 -22.30
CA LEU A 232 -0.94 13.08 -21.89
C LEU A 232 -2.26 13.43 -22.60
N LYS A 233 -2.58 14.73 -22.74
CA LYS A 233 -3.73 15.25 -23.50
C LYS A 233 -3.69 14.78 -24.96
N ARG A 234 -2.51 14.83 -25.60
CA ARG A 234 -2.29 14.42 -27.00
C ARG A 234 -2.47 12.92 -27.22
N LEU A 235 -2.08 12.11 -26.23
CA LEU A 235 -2.31 10.67 -26.23
C LEU A 235 -3.81 10.29 -26.15
N LYS A 236 -4.73 11.29 -26.13
CA LYS A 236 -6.17 11.13 -25.91
C LYS A 236 -6.49 10.42 -24.61
N MET A 237 -5.57 10.47 -23.66
CA MET A 237 -5.86 10.07 -22.30
C MET A 237 -6.87 11.09 -21.77
N SER A 238 -7.98 10.62 -21.20
CA SER A 238 -8.71 11.43 -20.24
C SER A 238 -7.68 11.83 -19.20
N ILE A 239 -7.24 13.09 -19.20
CA ILE A 239 -6.24 13.53 -18.24
C ILE A 239 -6.85 13.32 -16.86
N PRO A 240 -6.23 12.49 -16.01
CA PRO A 240 -6.51 12.49 -14.59
C PRO A 240 -6.38 13.93 -14.12
N GLU A 241 -7.42 14.54 -13.53
CA GLU A 241 -7.29 15.92 -13.04
C GLU A 241 -6.01 16.04 -12.17
N LYS A 242 -5.35 17.20 -12.04
CA LYS A 242 -4.11 17.31 -11.22
C LYS A 242 -4.24 16.68 -9.82
N LYS A 243 -5.46 16.62 -9.27
CA LYS A 243 -5.83 15.94 -8.01
C LYS A 243 -5.64 14.41 -8.01
N GLU A 244 -5.56 13.78 -9.17
CA GLU A 244 -5.35 12.34 -9.37
C GLU A 244 -3.86 11.98 -9.44
N ALA A 245 -2.97 12.97 -9.50
CA ALA A 245 -1.52 12.81 -9.37
C ALA A 245 -1.11 12.62 -7.89
N CYS A 246 -1.79 11.71 -7.20
CA CYS A 246 -1.56 11.42 -5.79
C CYS A 246 -0.41 10.41 -5.59
N PRO A 247 0.11 10.29 -4.35
CA PRO A 247 1.00 9.21 -3.98
C PRO A 247 0.41 7.85 -4.36
N ASN A 248 1.17 7.06 -5.10
CA ASN A 248 0.82 5.71 -5.54
C ASN A 248 2.08 5.01 -6.04
N GLY A 249 2.56 4.01 -5.32
CA GLY A 249 3.84 3.36 -5.58
C GLY A 249 4.73 3.35 -4.34
N ILE A 250 4.90 2.18 -3.75
CA ILE A 250 5.72 1.89 -2.58
C ILE A 250 6.66 0.75 -2.97
N ALA A 251 7.95 0.90 -2.69
CA ALA A 251 8.91 -0.17 -2.90
C ALA A 251 9.84 -0.30 -1.69
N TYR A 252 10.23 -1.53 -1.36
CA TYR A 252 11.06 -1.81 -0.20
C TYR A 252 12.34 -2.57 -0.56
N ASP A 253 13.45 -2.11 0.01
CA ASP A 253 14.75 -2.79 -0.03
C ASP A 253 14.99 -3.53 1.30
N PRO A 254 14.70 -4.83 1.39
CA PRO A 254 14.89 -5.57 2.64
C PRO A 254 16.37 -5.78 3.00
N ILE A 255 17.31 -5.59 2.06
CA ILE A 255 18.74 -5.79 2.31
C ILE A 255 19.32 -4.59 3.06
N ASN A 256 18.90 -3.39 2.69
CA ASN A 256 19.43 -2.14 3.25
C ASN A 256 18.41 -1.39 4.12
N ASP A 257 17.21 -1.96 4.31
CA ASP A 257 16.09 -1.37 5.05
C ASP A 257 15.71 0.03 4.54
N ARG A 258 15.44 0.15 3.23
CA ARG A 258 15.10 1.42 2.58
C ARG A 258 13.69 1.38 2.01
N LEU A 259 12.91 2.40 2.32
CA LEU A 259 11.55 2.58 1.81
C LEU A 259 11.55 3.66 0.73
N PHE A 260 10.92 3.36 -0.40
CA PHE A 260 10.77 4.27 -1.52
C PHE A 260 9.30 4.54 -1.79
N VAL A 261 8.97 5.79 -2.09
CA VAL A 261 7.64 6.21 -2.47
C VAL A 261 7.68 7.12 -3.69
N THR A 262 6.66 7.05 -4.53
CA THR A 262 6.44 7.94 -5.67
C THR A 262 4.95 8.21 -5.84
N GLY A 263 4.58 8.83 -6.95
CA GLY A 263 3.18 8.99 -7.32
C GLY A 263 3.00 9.12 -8.82
N LYS A 264 1.72 9.14 -9.20
CA LYS A 264 1.29 9.28 -10.57
C LYS A 264 1.81 10.60 -11.14
N LEU A 265 2.62 10.53 -12.20
CA LEU A 265 3.21 11.67 -12.91
C LEU A 265 4.27 12.46 -12.12
N TRP A 266 4.75 11.93 -10.99
CA TRP A 266 5.75 12.63 -10.19
C TRP A 266 7.09 12.67 -10.92
N PRO A 267 7.89 13.75 -10.79
CA PRO A 267 9.23 13.81 -11.38
C PRO A 267 10.29 13.07 -10.55
N ARG A 268 9.91 12.55 -9.36
CA ARG A 268 10.83 11.95 -8.41
C ARG A 268 10.27 10.71 -7.72
N ILE A 269 11.16 9.75 -7.48
CA ILE A 269 11.02 8.72 -6.44
C ILE A 269 11.78 9.21 -5.22
N PHE A 270 11.16 9.16 -4.04
CA PHE A 270 11.76 9.55 -2.77
C PHE A 270 12.12 8.33 -1.94
N GLU A 271 13.34 8.27 -1.43
CA GLU A 271 13.70 7.39 -0.32
C GLU A 271 13.33 8.11 0.97
N ILE A 272 12.54 7.45 1.81
CA ILE A 272 12.01 8.04 3.05
C ILE A 272 12.36 7.19 4.27
N GLU A 273 12.44 7.86 5.41
CA GLU A 273 12.45 7.24 6.73
C GLU A 273 11.18 7.67 7.47
N ILE A 274 10.53 6.73 8.16
CA ILE A 274 9.33 6.99 8.96
C ILE A 274 9.74 7.67 10.27
N THR A 275 9.01 8.72 10.68
CA THR A 275 9.33 9.47 11.90
C THR A 275 8.10 9.69 12.79
N ASP A 276 8.32 9.85 14.09
CA ASP A 276 7.25 10.10 15.08
C ASP A 276 6.53 11.45 14.89
N ASN A 277 7.10 12.38 14.11
CA ASN A 277 6.53 13.69 13.87
C ASN A 277 5.77 13.67 12.54
N VAL A 278 4.45 13.85 12.59
CA VAL A 278 3.71 14.32 11.41
C VAL A 278 4.20 15.76 11.16
N ILE A 279 4.71 16.05 9.96
CA ILE A 279 5.18 17.40 9.63
C ILE A 279 3.98 18.34 9.88
N PRO A 280 4.09 19.33 10.79
CA PRO A 280 2.97 20.22 11.04
C PRO A 280 2.78 21.10 9.81
N ASP A 281 1.53 21.17 9.31
CA ASP A 281 1.03 22.10 8.31
C ASP A 281 2.03 23.23 7.99
N SER A 282 2.74 23.11 6.86
CA SER A 282 3.45 24.26 6.32
C SER A 282 2.41 25.30 5.91
N LYS A 283 2.21 26.30 6.76
CA LYS A 283 1.45 27.52 6.48
C LYS A 283 1.92 28.20 5.20
#